data_AF-A0A8J5NTR6-F1
#
_entry.id   AF-A0A8J5NTR6-F1
#
_cell.length_a   1.000
_cell.length_b   1.000
_cell.length_c   1.000
_cell.angle_alpha   90.00
_cell.angle_beta   90.00
_cell.angle_gamma   90.00
#
_symmetry.space_group_name_H-M   'P 1'
#
loop_
_entity.id
_entity.type
_entity.pdbx_description
1 polymer ?
#
loop_
_entity_poly.entity_id
_entity_poly.type
_entity_poly.pdbx_seq_one_letter_code
_entity_poly.pdbx_strand_id
1 'polypeptide(L)'
;MIALIVRTIDAQQLGFSFEPRDCVNEASRLLGVVSGITSLDSLQGTLLLWASQKTRGQCREAAVSFASACRMVCDLGGHFPLSRPAIFPQHIPTFDDQTRLHLRRLFWICYCYDKDMSLRTDKPPLLTSDHCDISDAEDQTLWYSHPRDTNLARIKENASNILCSPRAFKYTEGELLAHVRQLDDELEEWRLSVDPRYRPRLSILSDLSFSLPAAMNLQDRTYLINLQLDYLFTIINIHTLVRKCGDLEENLPDDLHSVVHSSADLSIEASRSIFRILDTIVDLWKEDSLWIVSHYAPMAAMPLFMNILIHPLGSSADNDLHILSSISKITRKVPSDRLPMEEIEHIQEISEFVMELVRLSHSAAWKVKRGEREHDLDIIHT
;
A
#
# COMPACT_ATOMS: atom_id res chain seq x y z
N MET A 1 -9.00 0.17 -9.97
CA MET A 1 -9.28 1.61 -9.72
C MET A 1 -9.30 2.40 -11.03
N ILE A 2 -8.30 2.30 -11.91
CA ILE A 2 -8.37 2.92 -13.25
C ILE A 2 -9.59 2.44 -14.06
N ALA A 3 -9.97 1.15 -14.00
CA ALA A 3 -11.22 0.68 -14.61
C ALA A 3 -12.52 1.23 -13.97
N LEU A 4 -12.46 1.69 -12.71
CA LEU A 4 -13.57 2.39 -12.03
C LEU A 4 -13.58 3.89 -12.40
N ILE A 5 -12.40 4.49 -12.61
CA ILE A 5 -12.20 5.88 -13.05
C ILE A 5 -12.50 6.04 -14.55
N VAL A 6 -12.23 5.02 -15.37
CA VAL A 6 -12.56 5.01 -16.81
C VAL A 6 -14.09 5.09 -17.02
N ARG A 7 -14.90 4.53 -16.10
CA ARG A 7 -16.36 4.67 -16.16
C ARG A 7 -16.85 6.10 -15.88
N THR A 8 -16.09 6.92 -15.16
CA THR A 8 -16.44 8.34 -14.96
C THR A 8 -16.13 9.20 -16.18
N ILE A 9 -15.20 8.78 -17.04
CA ILE A 9 -14.88 9.49 -18.30
C ILE A 9 -15.99 9.28 -19.35
N ASP A 10 -16.57 8.07 -19.42
CA ASP A 10 -17.70 7.79 -20.32
C ASP A 10 -18.98 8.57 -19.95
N ALA A 11 -19.17 8.91 -18.66
CA ALA A 11 -20.33 9.69 -18.20
C ALA A 11 -20.29 11.15 -18.69
N GLN A 12 -19.10 11.74 -18.88
CA GLN A 12 -18.96 13.10 -19.45
C GLN A 12 -19.34 13.14 -20.94
N GLN A 13 -19.25 12.02 -21.66
CA GLN A 13 -19.69 11.94 -23.07
C GLN A 13 -21.21 11.90 -23.22
N LEU A 14 -21.96 11.62 -22.14
CA LEU A 14 -23.43 11.48 -22.14
C LEU A 14 -24.17 12.79 -21.78
N GLY A 15 -23.48 13.93 -21.66
CA GLY A 15 -24.12 15.24 -21.51
C GLY A 15 -24.77 15.52 -20.15
N PHE A 16 -24.49 14.69 -19.14
CA PHE A 16 -24.92 14.95 -17.77
C PHE A 16 -23.94 15.89 -17.06
N SER A 17 -24.34 17.15 -16.87
CA SER A 17 -23.60 18.12 -16.05
C SER A 17 -23.95 17.92 -14.57
N PHE A 18 -23.46 16.85 -13.96
CA PHE A 18 -23.42 16.76 -12.50
C PHE A 18 -22.00 17.06 -12.02
N GLU A 19 -21.86 17.94 -11.03
CA GLU A 19 -20.58 18.05 -10.35
C GLU A 19 -20.30 16.72 -9.61
N PRO A 20 -19.10 16.13 -9.76
CA PRO A 20 -18.74 14.89 -9.06
C PRO A 20 -18.92 14.96 -7.53
N ARG A 21 -18.90 16.17 -6.95
CA ARG A 21 -19.19 16.40 -5.53
C ARG A 21 -20.64 16.12 -5.17
N ASP A 22 -21.58 16.57 -6.00
CA ASP A 22 -23.02 16.37 -5.77
C ASP A 22 -23.39 14.90 -5.82
N CYS A 23 -22.79 14.15 -6.75
CA CYS A 23 -22.98 12.70 -6.85
C CYS A 23 -22.49 11.98 -5.59
N VAL A 24 -21.33 12.36 -5.04
CA VAL A 24 -20.77 11.75 -3.82
C VAL A 24 -21.61 12.09 -2.60
N ASN A 25 -22.08 13.33 -2.48
CA ASN A 25 -22.94 13.77 -1.39
C ASN A 25 -24.27 13.03 -1.41
N GLU A 26 -24.89 12.92 -2.58
CA GLU A 26 -26.15 12.21 -2.75
C GLU A 26 -26.00 10.70 -2.53
N ALA A 27 -24.92 10.09 -3.05
CA ALA A 27 -24.62 8.68 -2.77
C ALA A 27 -24.41 8.42 -1.27
N SER A 28 -23.69 9.31 -0.57
CA SER A 28 -23.50 9.23 0.88
C SER A 28 -24.82 9.34 1.63
N ARG A 29 -25.70 10.27 1.21
CA ARG A 29 -27.03 10.46 1.78
C ARG A 29 -27.90 9.21 1.59
N LEU A 30 -27.95 8.67 0.37
CA LEU A 30 -28.72 7.47 0.05
C LEU A 30 -28.21 6.24 0.80
N LEU A 31 -26.88 6.03 0.85
CA LEU A 31 -26.28 4.95 1.63
C LEU A 31 -26.54 5.10 3.13
N GLY A 32 -26.57 6.34 3.65
CA GLY A 32 -26.98 6.62 5.02
C GLY A 32 -28.44 6.23 5.31
N VAL A 33 -29.35 6.47 4.35
CA VAL A 33 -30.77 6.08 4.47
C VAL A 33 -30.96 4.56 4.38
N VAL A 34 -30.17 3.89 3.54
CA VAL A 34 -30.20 2.43 3.33
C VAL A 34 -29.32 1.70 4.34
N SER A 35 -28.76 2.40 5.32
CA SER A 35 -27.87 1.85 6.35
C SER A 35 -28.51 0.64 7.04
N GLY A 36 -27.85 -0.52 6.93
CA GLY A 36 -28.31 -1.81 7.46
C GLY A 36 -29.00 -2.73 6.45
N ILE A 37 -29.33 -2.27 5.25
CA ILE A 37 -29.79 -3.13 4.15
C ILE A 37 -28.59 -3.55 3.31
N THR A 38 -28.28 -4.85 3.33
CA THR A 38 -27.20 -5.40 2.52
C THR A 38 -27.73 -5.93 1.19
N SER A 39 -27.25 -5.34 0.10
CA SER A 39 -27.56 -5.70 -1.29
C SER A 39 -26.33 -5.55 -2.18
N LEU A 40 -26.37 -6.10 -3.39
CA LEU A 40 -25.27 -5.92 -4.34
C LEU A 40 -25.06 -4.43 -4.68
N ASP A 41 -26.14 -3.69 -4.90
CA ASP A 41 -26.08 -2.26 -5.23
C ASP A 41 -25.50 -1.44 -4.07
N SER A 42 -25.89 -1.73 -2.82
CA SER A 42 -25.35 -1.03 -1.65
C SER A 42 -23.86 -1.34 -1.43
N LEU A 43 -23.42 -2.57 -1.69
CA LEU A 43 -22.00 -2.95 -1.67
C LEU A 43 -21.21 -2.18 -2.73
N GLN A 44 -21.69 -2.17 -3.99
CA GLN A 44 -21.03 -1.47 -5.09
C GLN A 44 -20.99 0.04 -4.84
N GLY A 45 -22.10 0.63 -4.39
CA GLY A 45 -22.17 2.04 -4.01
C GLY A 45 -21.20 2.40 -2.90
N THR A 46 -21.09 1.54 -1.87
CA THR A 46 -20.19 1.75 -0.74
C THR A 46 -18.72 1.63 -1.15
N LEU A 47 -18.37 0.70 -2.04
CA LEU A 47 -17.02 0.58 -2.61
C LEU A 47 -16.65 1.79 -3.49
N LEU A 48 -17.60 2.31 -4.27
CA LEU A 48 -17.40 3.53 -5.05
C LEU A 48 -17.20 4.75 -4.14
N LEU A 49 -18.01 4.86 -3.08
CA LEU A 49 -17.87 5.92 -2.08
C LEU A 49 -16.51 5.84 -1.37
N TRP A 50 -16.11 4.65 -0.93
CA TRP A 50 -14.78 4.40 -0.38
C TRP A 50 -13.67 4.86 -1.32
N ALA A 51 -13.74 4.48 -2.60
CA ALA A 51 -12.75 4.87 -3.58
C ALA A 51 -12.67 6.41 -3.72
N SER A 52 -13.81 7.10 -3.78
CA SER A 52 -13.83 8.57 -3.85
C SER A 52 -13.33 9.26 -2.59
N GLN A 53 -13.66 8.74 -1.40
CA GLN A 53 -13.17 9.30 -0.13
C GLN A 53 -11.65 9.11 -0.02
N LYS A 54 -11.16 7.94 -0.43
CA LYS A 54 -9.72 7.64 -0.47
C LYS A 54 -8.95 8.58 -1.41
N THR A 55 -9.47 8.86 -2.61
CA THR A 55 -8.81 9.78 -3.56
C THR A 55 -8.79 11.23 -3.05
N ARG A 56 -9.81 11.62 -2.27
CA ARG A 56 -9.91 12.95 -1.64
C ARG A 56 -9.14 13.10 -0.33
N GLY A 57 -8.37 12.08 0.09
CA GLY A 57 -7.66 12.12 1.37
C GLY A 57 -8.54 12.00 2.62
N GLN A 58 -9.84 11.73 2.47
CA GLN A 58 -10.81 11.56 3.58
C GLN A 58 -10.61 10.20 4.25
N CYS A 59 -9.47 10.04 4.93
CA CYS A 59 -8.97 8.74 5.41
C CYS A 59 -9.91 8.08 6.42
N ARG A 60 -10.54 8.87 7.29
CA ARG A 60 -11.44 8.35 8.34
C ARG A 60 -12.73 7.82 7.74
N GLU A 61 -13.35 8.61 6.88
CA GLU A 61 -14.58 8.26 6.17
C GLU A 61 -14.34 7.05 5.27
N ALA A 62 -13.24 7.05 4.52
CA ALA A 62 -12.82 5.93 3.70
C ALA A 62 -12.68 4.64 4.54
N ALA A 63 -12.05 4.70 5.72
CA ALA A 63 -11.91 3.53 6.59
C ALA A 63 -13.27 2.98 7.05
N VAL A 64 -14.23 3.85 7.38
CA VAL A 64 -15.60 3.44 7.78
C VAL A 64 -16.33 2.79 6.61
N SER A 65 -16.34 3.44 5.44
CA SER A 65 -16.97 2.90 4.23
C SER A 65 -16.37 1.56 3.82
N PHE A 66 -15.05 1.42 3.90
CA PHE A 66 -14.36 0.18 3.55
C PHE A 66 -14.72 -0.97 4.50
N ALA A 67 -14.74 -0.70 5.81
CA ALA A 67 -15.14 -1.71 6.79
C ALA A 67 -16.60 -2.16 6.60
N SER A 68 -17.48 -1.23 6.23
CA SER A 68 -18.86 -1.53 5.85
C SER A 68 -18.92 -2.44 4.61
N ALA A 69 -18.16 -2.12 3.56
CA ALA A 69 -18.09 -2.95 2.35
C ALA A 69 -17.55 -4.35 2.62
N CYS A 70 -16.52 -4.50 3.47
CA CYS A 70 -15.99 -5.81 3.88
C CYS A 70 -17.05 -6.66 4.57
N ARG A 71 -17.89 -6.05 5.42
CA ARG A 71 -19.02 -6.75 6.05
C ARG A 71 -20.09 -7.13 5.03
N MET A 72 -20.51 -6.19 4.18
CA MET A 72 -21.53 -6.43 3.16
C MET A 72 -21.14 -7.56 2.21
N VAL A 73 -19.88 -7.64 1.78
CA VAL A 73 -19.44 -8.72 0.89
C VAL A 73 -19.48 -10.09 1.58
N CYS A 74 -19.26 -10.13 2.90
CA CYS A 74 -19.42 -11.36 3.68
C CYS A 74 -20.89 -11.75 3.85
N ASP A 75 -21.75 -10.79 4.20
CA ASP A 75 -23.20 -10.99 4.33
C ASP A 75 -23.84 -11.50 3.01
N LEU A 76 -23.29 -11.10 1.86
CA LEU A 76 -23.72 -11.54 0.53
C LEU A 76 -23.05 -12.86 0.08
N GLY A 77 -22.14 -13.43 0.88
CA GLY A 77 -21.51 -14.71 0.61
C GLY A 77 -20.31 -14.69 -0.35
N GLY A 78 -19.75 -13.52 -0.68
CA GLY A 78 -18.61 -13.42 -1.60
C GLY A 78 -17.32 -14.10 -1.12
N HIS A 79 -17.21 -14.35 0.19
CA HIS A 79 -16.07 -15.01 0.83
C HIS A 79 -16.03 -16.53 0.65
N PHE A 80 -17.09 -17.13 0.10
CA PHE A 80 -17.14 -18.56 -0.22
C PHE A 80 -16.70 -18.82 -1.67
N PRO A 81 -16.24 -20.06 -1.97
CA PRO A 81 -15.79 -20.43 -3.30
C PRO A 81 -16.96 -20.64 -4.26
N LEU A 82 -16.74 -20.39 -5.55
CA LEU A 82 -17.73 -20.61 -6.61
C LEU A 82 -17.96 -22.11 -6.86
N SER A 83 -16.94 -22.93 -6.62
CA SER A 83 -16.94 -24.37 -6.91
C SER A 83 -17.78 -25.21 -5.94
N ARG A 84 -18.25 -24.63 -4.81
CA ARG A 84 -18.99 -25.38 -3.77
C ARG A 84 -20.24 -24.65 -3.24
N PRO A 85 -21.24 -24.37 -4.10
CA PRO A 85 -22.43 -23.65 -3.67
C PRO A 85 -23.31 -24.43 -2.69
N ALA A 86 -23.12 -25.74 -2.52
CA ALA A 86 -23.90 -26.55 -1.59
C ALA A 86 -23.54 -26.35 -0.11
N ILE A 87 -22.46 -25.63 0.21
CA ILE A 87 -21.97 -25.42 1.59
C ILE A 87 -22.45 -24.08 2.16
N PHE A 88 -23.13 -23.25 1.36
CA PHE A 88 -23.59 -21.94 1.81
C PHE A 88 -24.50 -22.05 3.04
N PRO A 89 -24.19 -21.32 4.14
CA PRO A 89 -25.09 -21.21 5.27
C PRO A 89 -26.48 -20.70 4.83
N GLN A 90 -27.53 -21.16 5.51
CA GLN A 90 -28.92 -20.82 5.16
C GLN A 90 -29.24 -19.32 5.20
N HIS A 91 -28.44 -18.51 5.88
CA HIS A 91 -28.62 -17.06 5.95
C HIS A 91 -28.06 -16.31 4.74
N ILE A 92 -27.21 -16.95 3.91
CA ILE A 92 -26.65 -16.33 2.71
C ILE A 92 -27.73 -16.30 1.61
N PRO A 93 -27.99 -15.15 0.97
CA PRO A 93 -28.97 -15.08 -0.11
C PRO A 93 -28.58 -15.97 -1.30
N THR A 94 -29.58 -16.55 -1.96
CA THR A 94 -29.36 -17.33 -3.18
C THR A 94 -29.28 -16.39 -4.39
N PHE A 95 -28.17 -16.48 -5.13
CA PHE A 95 -27.91 -15.69 -6.33
C PHE A 95 -27.69 -16.60 -7.55
N ASP A 96 -27.92 -16.06 -8.75
CA ASP A 96 -27.51 -16.68 -10.01
C ASP A 96 -25.98 -16.71 -10.15
N ASP A 97 -25.48 -17.52 -11.09
CA ASP A 97 -24.04 -17.72 -11.32
C ASP A 97 -23.28 -16.42 -11.62
N GLN A 98 -23.87 -15.52 -12.41
CA GLN A 98 -23.22 -14.28 -12.80
C GLN A 98 -23.08 -13.33 -11.61
N THR A 99 -24.13 -13.23 -10.79
CA THR A 99 -24.12 -12.44 -9.56
C THR A 99 -23.12 -13.01 -8.55
N ARG A 100 -23.04 -14.34 -8.40
CA ARG A 100 -22.03 -14.99 -7.53
C ARG A 100 -20.60 -14.69 -8.00
N LEU A 101 -20.33 -14.82 -9.29
CA LEU A 101 -19.02 -14.50 -9.87
C LEU A 101 -18.64 -13.03 -9.62
N HIS A 102 -19.60 -12.12 -9.76
CA HIS A 102 -19.38 -10.70 -9.51
C HIS A 102 -19.11 -10.41 -8.03
N LEU A 103 -19.89 -10.99 -7.10
CA LEU A 103 -19.65 -10.89 -5.66
C LEU A 103 -18.26 -11.43 -5.28
N ARG A 104 -17.84 -12.54 -5.89
CA ARG A 104 -16.50 -13.10 -5.67
C ARG A 104 -15.40 -12.16 -6.14
N ARG A 105 -15.59 -11.45 -7.26
CA ARG A 105 -14.65 -10.42 -7.72
C ARG A 105 -14.59 -9.25 -6.74
N LEU A 106 -15.73 -8.76 -6.26
CA LEU A 106 -15.79 -7.71 -5.25
C LEU A 106 -15.11 -8.14 -3.93
N PHE A 107 -15.30 -9.40 -3.52
CA PHE A 107 -14.60 -9.99 -2.38
C PHE A 107 -13.08 -9.88 -2.56
N TRP A 108 -12.53 -10.28 -3.71
CA TRP A 108 -11.09 -10.18 -3.94
C TRP A 108 -10.57 -8.73 -3.98
N ILE A 109 -11.39 -7.77 -4.43
CA ILE A 109 -11.05 -6.33 -4.28
C ILE A 109 -10.92 -6.00 -2.80
N CYS A 110 -11.94 -6.30 -2.00
CA CYS A 110 -11.92 -6.05 -0.56
C CYS A 110 -10.74 -6.75 0.12
N TYR A 111 -10.54 -8.03 -0.16
CA TYR A 111 -9.49 -8.85 0.45
C TYR A 111 -8.10 -8.27 0.17
N CYS A 112 -7.75 -7.95 -1.08
CA CYS A 112 -6.43 -7.41 -1.40
C CYS A 112 -6.21 -6.02 -0.77
N TYR A 113 -7.19 -5.13 -0.81
CA TYR A 113 -7.06 -3.78 -0.22
C TYR A 113 -7.06 -3.80 1.32
N ASP A 114 -7.74 -4.76 1.94
CA ASP A 114 -7.68 -4.98 3.39
C ASP A 114 -6.23 -5.23 3.81
N LYS A 115 -5.51 -6.11 3.11
CA LYS A 115 -4.12 -6.44 3.48
C LYS A 115 -3.14 -5.28 3.30
N ASP A 116 -3.32 -4.48 2.25
CA ASP A 116 -2.52 -3.28 2.08
C ASP A 116 -2.74 -2.29 3.22
N MET A 117 -3.99 -2.08 3.63
CA MET A 117 -4.34 -1.15 4.69
C MET A 117 -3.90 -1.67 6.06
N SER A 118 -4.04 -2.96 6.32
CA SER A 118 -3.55 -3.61 7.54
C SER A 118 -2.06 -3.41 7.73
N LEU A 119 -1.25 -3.75 6.71
CA LEU A 119 0.20 -3.52 6.77
C LEU A 119 0.54 -2.05 6.96
N ARG A 120 -0.11 -1.15 6.21
CA ARG A 120 0.15 0.29 6.32
C ARG A 120 -0.13 0.85 7.71
N THR A 121 -1.22 0.41 8.32
CA THR A 121 -1.76 1.03 9.55
C THR A 121 -1.44 0.23 10.82
N ASP A 122 -0.73 -0.89 10.69
CA ASP A 122 -0.50 -1.87 11.76
C ASP A 122 -1.82 -2.32 12.43
N LYS A 123 -2.94 -2.31 11.68
CA LYS A 123 -4.26 -2.75 12.16
C LYS A 123 -4.54 -4.18 11.72
N PRO A 124 -5.21 -4.99 12.56
CA PRO A 124 -5.63 -6.33 12.16
C PRO A 124 -6.47 -6.31 10.87
N PRO A 125 -6.28 -7.28 9.97
CA PRO A 125 -7.13 -7.42 8.79
C PRO A 125 -8.58 -7.69 9.15
N LEU A 126 -9.50 -7.12 8.37
CA LEU A 126 -10.94 -7.32 8.50
C LEU A 126 -11.39 -8.65 7.90
N LEU A 127 -10.77 -9.08 6.80
CA LEU A 127 -11.14 -10.29 6.06
C LEU A 127 -10.06 -11.36 6.25
N THR A 128 -10.10 -12.10 7.34
CA THR A 128 -9.09 -13.13 7.63
C THR A 128 -9.32 -14.41 6.83
N SER A 129 -8.21 -15.07 6.47
CA SER A 129 -8.19 -16.39 5.82
C SER A 129 -8.86 -17.49 6.66
N ASP A 130 -8.91 -17.34 7.99
CA ASP A 130 -9.67 -18.24 8.88
C ASP A 130 -11.18 -18.22 8.65
N HIS A 131 -11.69 -17.13 8.07
CA HIS A 131 -13.13 -16.92 7.83
C HIS A 131 -13.48 -16.75 6.35
N CYS A 132 -12.48 -16.64 5.48
CA CYS A 132 -12.67 -16.47 4.05
C CYS A 132 -12.03 -17.63 3.30
N ASP A 133 -12.80 -18.29 2.44
CA ASP A 133 -12.23 -19.31 1.58
C ASP A 133 -11.45 -18.63 0.45
N ILE A 134 -10.15 -18.85 0.43
CA ILE A 134 -9.22 -18.29 -0.54
C ILE A 134 -8.85 -19.29 -1.64
N SER A 135 -9.35 -20.53 -1.66
CA SER A 135 -8.89 -21.60 -2.57
C SER A 135 -8.97 -21.24 -4.06
N ASP A 136 -10.04 -20.56 -4.47
CA ASP A 136 -10.34 -20.28 -5.88
C ASP A 136 -9.48 -19.16 -6.51
N ALA A 137 -8.34 -18.82 -5.91
CA ALA A 137 -7.39 -17.85 -6.46
C ALA A 137 -6.71 -18.32 -7.78
N GLU A 138 -6.89 -19.59 -8.15
CA GLU A 138 -6.13 -20.26 -9.21
C GLU A 138 -6.73 -20.11 -10.62
N ASP A 139 -8.00 -19.72 -10.77
CA ASP A 139 -8.61 -19.42 -12.08
C ASP A 139 -8.21 -18.01 -12.58
N GLN A 140 -6.89 -17.78 -12.64
CA GLN A 140 -6.22 -16.51 -12.96
C GLN A 140 -6.48 -16.02 -14.40
N THR A 141 -6.96 -16.90 -15.28
CA THR A 141 -7.17 -16.59 -16.71
C THR A 141 -8.27 -15.57 -16.97
N LEU A 142 -9.23 -15.43 -16.05
CA LEU A 142 -10.29 -14.41 -16.10
C LEU A 142 -9.87 -13.09 -15.40
N TRP A 143 -8.68 -13.04 -14.80
CA TRP A 143 -8.31 -12.07 -13.76
C TRP A 143 -7.19 -11.09 -14.18
N TYR A 144 -6.79 -11.09 -15.46
CA TYR A 144 -5.88 -10.09 -16.06
C TYR A 144 -6.36 -8.62 -15.95
N SER A 145 -7.54 -8.40 -15.38
CA SER A 145 -8.11 -7.07 -15.12
C SER A 145 -8.15 -6.70 -13.63
N HIS A 146 -7.70 -7.57 -12.71
CA HIS A 146 -7.63 -7.24 -11.30
C HIS A 146 -6.35 -6.45 -11.02
N PRO A 147 -6.43 -5.27 -10.39
CA PRO A 147 -5.27 -4.40 -10.22
C PRO A 147 -4.25 -4.92 -9.21
N ARG A 148 -4.53 -6.00 -8.47
CA ARG A 148 -3.70 -6.55 -7.39
C ARG A 148 -3.66 -8.07 -7.43
N ASP A 149 -2.49 -8.61 -7.08
CA ASP A 149 -2.21 -10.03 -7.01
C ASP A 149 -2.70 -10.65 -5.70
N THR A 150 -3.46 -11.74 -5.80
CA THR A 150 -4.09 -12.42 -4.64
C THR A 150 -3.09 -13.24 -3.83
N ASN A 151 -2.05 -13.80 -4.45
CA ASN A 151 -1.00 -14.52 -3.75
C ASN A 151 -0.17 -13.55 -2.91
N LEU A 152 0.16 -12.39 -3.47
CA LEU A 152 0.83 -11.33 -2.71
C LEU A 152 -0.04 -10.85 -1.53
N ALA A 153 -1.36 -10.75 -1.71
CA ALA A 153 -2.26 -10.40 -0.60
C ALA A 153 -2.18 -11.44 0.55
N ARG A 154 -2.08 -12.74 0.24
CA ARG A 154 -1.91 -13.78 1.27
C ARG A 154 -0.59 -13.62 2.05
N ILE A 155 0.51 -13.32 1.34
CA ILE A 155 1.81 -13.05 1.98
C ILE A 155 1.71 -11.82 2.88
N LYS A 156 1.03 -10.76 2.43
CA LYS A 156 0.77 -9.56 3.24
C LYS A 156 -0.07 -9.85 4.49
N GLU A 157 -1.06 -10.74 4.39
CA GLU A 157 -1.82 -11.22 5.56
C GLU A 157 -0.92 -11.96 6.54
N ASN A 158 -0.10 -12.91 6.05
CA ASN A 158 0.84 -13.66 6.86
C ASN A 158 1.82 -12.72 7.59
N ALA A 159 2.42 -11.77 6.87
CA ALA A 159 3.28 -10.73 7.43
C ALA A 159 2.58 -9.93 8.53
N SER A 160 1.32 -9.50 8.30
CA SER A 160 0.53 -8.77 9.31
C SER A 160 0.31 -9.63 10.57
N ASN A 161 -0.01 -10.91 10.40
CA ASN A 161 -0.29 -11.81 11.51
C ASN A 161 0.96 -12.12 12.34
N ILE A 162 2.09 -12.37 11.70
CA ILE A 162 3.31 -12.78 12.41
C ILE A 162 4.14 -11.57 12.89
N LEU A 163 4.15 -10.44 12.17
CA LEU A 163 5.00 -9.28 12.51
C LEU A 163 4.26 -8.14 13.23
N CYS A 164 2.94 -7.98 13.02
CA CYS A 164 2.18 -6.85 13.61
C CYS A 164 1.26 -7.27 14.77
N SER A 165 1.13 -8.56 15.08
CA SER A 165 0.24 -9.01 16.16
C SER A 165 0.85 -8.77 17.55
N PRO A 166 0.03 -8.72 18.63
CA PRO A 166 0.54 -8.65 19.99
C PRO A 166 1.49 -9.80 20.37
N ARG A 167 1.47 -10.90 19.61
CA ARG A 167 2.39 -12.03 19.79
C ARG A 167 3.77 -11.73 19.23
N ALA A 168 3.88 -10.92 18.18
CA ALA A 168 5.14 -10.53 17.57
C ALA A 168 6.10 -9.88 18.57
N PHE A 169 5.56 -9.03 19.46
CA PHE A 169 6.32 -8.37 20.54
C PHE A 169 6.84 -9.31 21.64
N LYS A 170 6.52 -10.60 21.57
CA LYS A 170 7.02 -11.62 22.51
C LYS A 170 8.06 -12.54 21.88
N TYR A 171 8.34 -12.37 20.59
CA TYR A 171 9.35 -13.18 19.93
C TYR A 171 10.73 -12.81 20.43
N THR A 172 11.57 -13.82 20.59
CA THR A 172 13.01 -13.63 20.64
C THR A 172 13.51 -13.10 19.30
N GLU A 173 14.67 -12.46 19.28
CA GLU A 173 15.29 -11.95 18.05
C GLU A 173 15.50 -13.06 17.01
N GLY A 174 15.91 -14.25 17.46
CA GLY A 174 16.09 -15.42 16.60
C GLY A 174 14.77 -15.91 15.97
N GLU A 175 13.67 -15.92 16.72
CA GLU A 175 12.34 -16.25 16.20
C GLU A 175 11.85 -15.19 15.22
N LEU A 176 12.02 -13.91 15.53
CA LEU A 176 11.66 -12.81 14.64
C LEU A 176 12.39 -12.93 13.30
N LEU A 177 13.70 -13.16 13.31
CA LEU A 177 14.46 -13.35 12.07
C LEU A 177 14.11 -14.63 11.32
N ALA A 178 13.73 -15.70 12.02
CA ALA A 178 13.21 -16.90 11.37
C ALA A 178 11.91 -16.60 10.62
N HIS A 179 11.00 -15.83 11.23
CA HIS A 179 9.76 -15.38 10.59
C HIS A 179 10.02 -14.45 9.40
N VAL A 180 10.97 -13.53 9.50
CA VAL A 180 11.35 -12.64 8.39
C VAL A 180 11.90 -13.46 7.21
N ARG A 181 12.80 -14.41 7.46
CA ARG A 181 13.34 -15.29 6.42
C ARG A 181 12.25 -16.11 5.75
N GLN A 182 11.29 -16.64 6.53
CA GLN A 182 10.14 -17.35 5.98
C GLN A 182 9.34 -16.46 5.02
N LEU A 183 9.08 -15.20 5.40
CA LEU A 183 8.36 -14.26 4.54
C LEU A 183 9.18 -13.88 3.29
N ASP A 184 10.50 -13.75 3.41
CA ASP A 184 11.39 -13.48 2.29
C ASP A 184 11.36 -14.64 1.27
N ASP A 185 11.39 -15.89 1.74
CA ASP A 185 11.28 -17.08 0.91
C ASP A 185 9.92 -17.15 0.20
N GLU A 186 8.82 -16.92 0.93
CA GLU A 186 7.45 -16.87 0.36
C GLU A 186 7.32 -15.76 -0.71
N LEU A 187 7.89 -14.57 -0.43
CA LEU A 187 7.85 -13.44 -1.35
C LEU A 187 8.72 -13.65 -2.59
N GLU A 188 9.88 -14.29 -2.46
CA GLU A 188 10.75 -14.64 -3.57
C GLU A 188 10.13 -15.73 -4.44
N GLU A 189 9.53 -16.77 -3.83
CA GLU A 189 8.79 -17.80 -4.57
C GLU A 189 7.67 -17.18 -5.40
N TRP A 190 6.86 -16.32 -4.78
CA TRP A 190 5.85 -15.55 -5.50
C TRP A 190 6.45 -14.72 -6.63
N ARG A 191 7.52 -13.97 -6.37
CA ARG A 191 8.18 -13.11 -7.38
C ARG A 191 8.67 -13.92 -8.58
N LEU A 192 9.22 -15.12 -8.35
CA LEU A 192 9.66 -16.03 -9.40
C LEU A 192 8.50 -16.65 -10.18
N SER A 193 7.33 -16.83 -9.56
CA SER A 193 6.11 -17.30 -10.23
C SER A 193 5.53 -16.26 -11.22
N VAL A 194 5.76 -14.96 -11.00
CA VAL A 194 5.32 -13.89 -11.90
C VAL A 194 6.03 -14.01 -13.25
N ASP A 195 5.27 -13.86 -14.35
CA ASP A 195 5.79 -13.81 -15.72
C ASP A 195 7.00 -12.84 -15.80
N PRO A 196 8.14 -13.26 -16.39
CA PRO A 196 9.35 -12.45 -16.45
C PRO A 196 9.17 -11.02 -16.97
N ARG A 197 8.16 -10.77 -17.81
CA ARG A 197 7.82 -9.44 -18.34
C ARG A 197 7.23 -8.50 -17.28
N TYR A 198 6.58 -9.05 -16.27
CA TYR A 198 5.95 -8.29 -15.18
C TYR A 198 6.69 -8.40 -13.84
N ARG A 199 7.72 -9.25 -13.78
CA ARG A 199 8.43 -9.59 -12.55
C ARG A 199 9.06 -8.35 -11.89
N PRO A 200 8.67 -8.02 -10.64
CA PRO A 200 9.20 -6.85 -9.95
C PRO A 200 10.65 -7.05 -9.51
N ARG A 201 11.34 -5.94 -9.26
CA ARG A 201 12.76 -5.89 -8.86
C ARG A 201 12.96 -5.00 -7.64
N LEU A 202 13.92 -5.32 -6.79
CA LEU A 202 14.25 -4.49 -5.63
C LEU A 202 14.88 -3.15 -6.04
N SER A 203 15.90 -3.19 -6.89
CA SER A 203 16.63 -2.00 -7.35
C SER A 203 16.17 -1.55 -8.72
N ILE A 204 15.76 -0.29 -8.81
CA ILE A 204 15.45 0.38 -10.07
C ILE A 204 16.57 1.38 -10.37
N LEU A 205 17.28 1.17 -11.48
CA LEU A 205 18.41 2.01 -11.86
C LEU A 205 17.92 3.33 -12.45
N SER A 206 18.51 4.46 -12.02
CA SER A 206 18.13 5.81 -12.45
C SER A 206 18.30 6.07 -13.95
N ASP A 207 19.31 5.47 -14.60
CA ASP A 207 19.58 5.68 -16.04
C ASP A 207 18.74 4.79 -16.98
N LEU A 208 18.02 3.84 -16.38
CA LEU A 208 17.02 3.01 -17.06
C LEU A 208 15.68 3.44 -16.50
N SER A 209 15.24 4.67 -16.84
CA SER A 209 13.87 5.11 -16.67
C SER A 209 12.98 3.91 -16.95
N PHE A 210 12.27 3.44 -15.91
CA PHE A 210 11.47 2.21 -15.88
C PHE A 210 11.06 1.84 -17.31
N SER A 211 11.85 0.97 -17.95
CA SER A 211 11.98 0.91 -19.42
C SER A 211 10.81 0.15 -20.00
N LEU A 212 9.63 0.72 -19.76
CA LEU A 212 8.37 0.36 -20.33
C LEU A 212 8.57 0.39 -21.83
N PRO A 213 8.46 -0.77 -22.50
CA PRO A 213 8.45 -0.79 -23.95
C PRO A 213 7.40 0.22 -24.41
N ALA A 214 7.78 1.16 -25.29
CA ALA A 214 6.84 2.18 -25.78
C ALA A 214 5.59 1.55 -26.41
N ALA A 215 5.73 0.33 -26.94
CA ALA A 215 4.66 -0.49 -27.52
C ALA A 215 3.74 -1.21 -26.50
N MET A 216 4.05 -1.18 -25.20
CA MET A 216 3.21 -1.79 -24.16
C MET A 216 1.93 -0.97 -23.97
N ASN A 217 0.78 -1.63 -23.98
CA ASN A 217 -0.51 -0.97 -23.77
C ASN A 217 -0.64 -0.41 -22.34
N LEU A 218 -1.60 0.48 -22.13
CA LEU A 218 -1.80 1.16 -20.85
C LEU A 218 -2.14 0.19 -19.71
N GLN A 219 -2.93 -0.86 -19.97
CA GLN A 219 -3.34 -1.82 -18.95
C GLN A 219 -2.16 -2.63 -18.42
N ASP A 220 -1.33 -3.17 -19.31
CA ASP A 220 -0.10 -3.90 -18.96
C ASP A 220 0.88 -3.02 -18.20
N ARG A 221 1.01 -1.76 -18.62
CA ARG A 221 1.84 -0.76 -17.95
C ARG A 221 1.35 -0.47 -16.53
N THR A 222 0.04 -0.28 -16.36
CA THR A 222 -0.57 -0.10 -15.03
C THR A 222 -0.39 -1.32 -14.15
N TYR A 223 -0.59 -2.51 -14.70
CA TYR A 223 -0.38 -3.76 -13.97
C TYR A 223 1.07 -3.88 -13.48
N LEU A 224 2.05 -3.69 -14.38
CA LEU A 224 3.48 -3.72 -14.05
C LEU A 224 3.83 -2.73 -12.92
N ILE A 225 3.37 -1.48 -13.03
CA ILE A 225 3.65 -0.45 -12.03
C ILE A 225 3.04 -0.81 -10.68
N ASN A 226 1.78 -1.24 -10.66
CA ASN A 226 1.11 -1.63 -9.41
C ASN A 226 1.81 -2.81 -8.76
N LEU A 227 2.21 -3.82 -9.54
CA LEU A 227 2.91 -5.00 -9.03
C LEU A 227 4.27 -4.63 -8.45
N GLN A 228 5.01 -3.74 -9.12
CA GLN A 228 6.29 -3.22 -8.67
C GLN A 228 6.16 -2.42 -7.37
N LEU A 229 5.18 -1.52 -7.26
CA LEU A 229 4.93 -0.75 -6.04
C LEU A 229 4.47 -1.65 -4.89
N ASP A 230 3.58 -2.60 -5.14
CA ASP A 230 3.09 -3.54 -4.13
C ASP A 230 4.21 -4.43 -3.59
N TYR A 231 5.11 -4.91 -4.45
CA TYR A 231 6.29 -5.66 -4.05
C TYR A 231 7.21 -4.83 -3.15
N LEU A 232 7.61 -3.64 -3.59
CA LEU A 232 8.52 -2.77 -2.82
C LEU A 232 7.90 -2.34 -1.49
N PHE A 233 6.60 -2.06 -1.47
CA PHE A 233 5.87 -1.77 -0.25
C PHE A 233 5.88 -2.96 0.71
N THR A 234 5.71 -4.18 0.21
CA THR A 234 5.76 -5.39 1.04
C THR A 234 7.15 -5.58 1.66
N ILE A 235 8.22 -5.41 0.87
CA ILE A 235 9.61 -5.41 1.35
C ILE A 235 9.80 -4.38 2.48
N ILE A 236 9.38 -3.13 2.27
CA ILE A 236 9.51 -2.08 3.30
C ILE A 236 8.81 -2.50 4.60
N ASN A 237 7.58 -3.03 4.53
CA ASN A 237 6.85 -3.40 5.74
C ASN A 237 7.52 -4.56 6.47
N ILE A 238 7.89 -5.64 5.77
CA ILE A 238 8.58 -6.79 6.38
C ILE A 238 9.84 -6.33 7.12
N HIS A 239 10.69 -5.56 6.45
CA HIS A 239 12.02 -5.23 6.98
C HIS A 239 12.07 -4.02 7.92
N THR A 240 11.08 -3.12 7.87
CA THR A 240 10.98 -2.01 8.85
C THR A 240 10.44 -2.50 10.19
N LEU A 241 9.56 -3.50 10.19
CA LEU A 241 9.01 -4.08 11.42
C LEU A 241 10.07 -4.80 12.26
N VAL A 242 11.11 -5.35 11.62
CA VAL A 242 12.29 -5.91 12.32
C VAL A 242 12.95 -4.88 13.24
N ARG A 243 13.07 -3.62 12.77
CA ARG A 243 13.63 -2.53 13.57
C ARG A 243 12.72 -2.07 14.71
N LYS A 244 11.39 -2.23 14.60
CA LYS A 244 10.45 -1.84 15.67
C LYS A 244 10.44 -2.81 16.84
N CYS A 245 10.74 -4.10 16.60
CA CYS A 245 10.65 -5.15 17.62
C CYS A 245 12.01 -5.47 18.27
N GLY A 246 13.11 -4.92 17.74
CA GLY A 246 14.44 -5.09 18.30
C GLY A 246 14.83 -3.92 19.20
N ASP A 247 15.08 -4.18 20.49
CA ASP A 247 15.74 -3.27 21.42
C ASP A 247 17.28 -3.34 21.20
N LEU A 248 17.68 -3.04 19.96
CA LEU A 248 18.75 -3.80 19.30
C LEU A 248 20.04 -3.01 19.06
N GLU A 249 20.55 -2.31 20.05
CA GLU A 249 21.91 -1.75 19.93
C GLU A 249 22.85 -2.22 21.05
N GLU A 250 22.39 -2.57 22.25
CA GLU A 250 23.35 -2.71 23.35
C GLU A 250 24.00 -4.10 23.52
N ASN A 251 23.47 -5.22 23.01
CA ASN A 251 24.05 -6.56 23.33
C ASN A 251 23.89 -7.66 22.27
N LEU A 252 23.85 -7.31 20.98
CA LEU A 252 23.64 -8.32 19.94
C LEU A 252 24.92 -9.09 19.58
N PRO A 253 24.87 -10.42 19.39
CA PRO A 253 25.97 -11.16 18.75
C PRO A 253 26.24 -10.61 17.34
N ASP A 254 27.52 -10.55 16.94
CA ASP A 254 27.97 -10.00 15.65
C ASP A 254 27.21 -10.56 14.44
N ASP A 255 26.93 -11.87 14.44
CA ASP A 255 26.19 -12.56 13.38
C ASP A 255 24.76 -12.00 13.23
N LEU A 256 24.12 -11.66 14.34
CA LEU A 256 22.75 -11.16 14.37
C LEU A 256 22.69 -9.68 13.94
N HIS A 257 23.74 -8.92 14.29
CA HIS A 257 23.89 -7.53 13.86
C HIS A 257 23.99 -7.44 12.33
N SER A 258 24.73 -8.35 11.69
CA SER A 258 24.85 -8.40 10.23
C SER A 258 23.51 -8.62 9.50
N VAL A 259 22.62 -9.45 10.07
CA VAL A 259 21.31 -9.76 9.48
C VAL A 259 20.36 -8.57 9.59
N VAL A 260 20.42 -7.84 10.69
CA VAL A 260 19.59 -6.63 10.90
C VAL A 260 20.01 -5.52 9.94
N HIS A 261 21.32 -5.35 9.68
CA HIS A 261 21.82 -4.47 8.62
C HIS A 261 21.35 -4.91 7.24
N SER A 262 21.40 -6.21 6.94
CA SER A 262 20.87 -6.73 5.68
C SER A 262 19.37 -6.43 5.51
N SER A 263 18.57 -6.56 6.57
CA SER A 263 17.14 -6.20 6.54
C SER A 263 16.95 -4.69 6.29
N ALA A 264 17.74 -3.86 6.97
CA ALA A 264 17.74 -2.42 6.76
C ALA A 264 18.05 -2.04 5.30
N ASP A 265 19.11 -2.61 4.72
CA ASP A 265 19.53 -2.35 3.35
C ASP A 265 18.43 -2.67 2.33
N LEU A 266 17.68 -3.76 2.54
CA LEU A 266 16.53 -4.13 1.71
C LEU A 266 15.42 -3.07 1.77
N SER A 267 15.05 -2.61 2.98
CA SER A 267 14.04 -1.56 3.15
C SER A 267 14.48 -0.21 2.55
N ILE A 268 15.76 0.14 2.69
CA ILE A 268 16.35 1.37 2.16
C ILE A 268 16.36 1.34 0.64
N GLU A 269 16.83 0.27 0.01
CA GLU A 269 16.84 0.18 -1.45
C GLU A 269 15.43 0.14 -2.03
N ALA A 270 14.49 -0.53 -1.35
CA ALA A 270 13.09 -0.49 -1.75
C ALA A 270 12.52 0.95 -1.70
N SER A 271 12.84 1.70 -0.65
CA SER A 271 12.47 3.11 -0.54
C SER A 271 13.05 3.96 -1.66
N ARG A 272 14.33 3.81 -1.99
CA ARG A 272 14.98 4.52 -3.10
C ARG A 272 14.28 4.22 -4.43
N SER A 273 13.97 2.94 -4.68
CA SER A 273 13.24 2.51 -5.87
C SER A 273 11.84 3.10 -5.95
N ILE A 274 11.09 3.19 -4.84
CA ILE A 274 9.77 3.84 -4.82
C ILE A 274 9.89 5.31 -5.26
N PHE A 275 10.82 6.10 -4.71
CA PHE A 275 10.97 7.50 -5.12
C PHE A 275 11.30 7.66 -6.61
N ARG A 276 12.14 6.78 -7.17
CA ARG A 276 12.44 6.76 -8.62
C ARG A 276 11.19 6.46 -9.45
N ILE A 277 10.35 5.52 -9.02
CA ILE A 277 9.08 5.21 -9.67
C ILE A 277 8.12 6.40 -9.58
N LEU A 278 8.00 7.04 -8.43
CA LEU A 278 7.08 8.17 -8.22
C LEU A 278 7.40 9.33 -9.17
N ASP A 279 8.67 9.69 -9.37
CA ASP A 279 9.05 10.74 -10.34
C ASP A 279 8.64 10.38 -11.77
N THR A 280 8.62 9.08 -12.12
CA THR A 280 8.19 8.58 -13.44
C THR A 280 6.65 8.56 -13.57
N ILE A 281 5.94 8.13 -12.52
CA ILE A 281 4.49 7.98 -12.55
C ILE A 281 3.78 9.32 -12.64
N VAL A 282 4.27 10.37 -11.98
CA VAL A 282 3.60 11.67 -12.05
C VAL A 282 3.53 12.19 -13.48
N ASP A 283 4.58 11.96 -14.28
CA ASP A 283 4.58 12.34 -15.70
C ASP A 283 3.61 11.47 -16.54
N LEU A 284 3.42 10.21 -16.15
CA LEU A 284 2.56 9.25 -16.87
C LEU A 284 1.06 9.41 -16.54
N TRP A 285 0.73 9.55 -15.25
CA TRP A 285 -0.64 9.52 -14.73
C TRP A 285 -1.17 10.88 -14.29
N LYS A 286 -0.33 11.93 -14.27
CA LYS A 286 -0.75 13.31 -14.02
C LYS A 286 -1.60 13.42 -12.74
N GLU A 287 -2.84 13.88 -12.83
CA GLU A 287 -3.76 14.03 -11.70
C GLU A 287 -4.01 12.70 -10.99
N ASP A 288 -4.10 11.59 -11.73
CA ASP A 288 -4.32 10.24 -11.18
C ASP A 288 -3.11 9.70 -10.40
N SER A 289 -1.96 10.40 -10.42
CA SER A 289 -0.78 10.00 -9.64
C SER A 289 -0.87 10.39 -8.16
N LEU A 290 -1.75 11.34 -7.81
CA LEU A 290 -1.83 11.92 -6.46
C LEU A 290 -1.97 10.86 -5.37
N TRP A 291 -2.94 9.96 -5.51
CA TRP A 291 -3.20 8.93 -4.50
C TRP A 291 -2.04 7.94 -4.34
N ILE A 292 -1.23 7.76 -5.39
CA ILE A 292 -0.03 6.90 -5.36
C ILE A 292 1.08 7.59 -4.60
N VAL A 293 1.32 8.86 -4.90
CA VAL A 293 2.31 9.67 -4.18
C VAL A 293 1.93 9.73 -2.70
N SER A 294 0.67 10.07 -2.37
CA SER A 294 0.19 10.11 -0.99
C SER A 294 0.29 8.77 -0.26
N HIS A 295 0.08 7.66 -0.97
CA HIS A 295 0.22 6.34 -0.37
C HIS A 295 1.69 5.97 -0.16
N TYR A 296 2.51 5.93 -1.20
CA TYR A 296 3.84 5.32 -1.12
C TYR A 296 4.93 6.26 -0.62
N ALA A 297 4.85 7.58 -0.86
CA ALA A 297 5.94 8.50 -0.51
C ALA A 297 6.22 8.59 1.01
N PRO A 298 5.22 8.77 1.90
CA PRO A 298 5.48 8.83 3.34
C PRO A 298 6.08 7.52 3.88
N MET A 299 5.60 6.39 3.36
CA MET A 299 6.07 5.07 3.79
C MET A 299 7.51 4.82 3.35
N ALA A 300 7.86 5.17 2.12
CA ALA A 300 9.23 5.07 1.62
C ALA A 300 10.18 6.07 2.29
N ALA A 301 9.68 7.23 2.73
CA ALA A 301 10.52 8.24 3.38
C ALA A 301 11.05 7.77 4.74
N MET A 302 10.26 6.99 5.50
CA MET A 302 10.60 6.61 6.87
C MET A 302 11.87 5.74 6.98
N PRO A 303 12.08 4.67 6.19
CA PRO A 303 13.33 3.89 6.25
C PRO A 303 14.58 4.72 5.92
N LEU A 304 14.49 5.62 4.92
CA LEU A 304 15.59 6.52 4.56
C LEU A 304 15.89 7.51 5.69
N PHE A 305 14.84 8.13 6.24
CA PHE A 305 14.95 9.05 7.36
C PHE A 305 15.61 8.39 8.57
N MET A 306 15.14 7.21 8.98
CA MET A 306 15.71 6.47 10.10
C MET A 306 17.18 6.11 9.83
N ASN A 307 17.51 5.69 8.59
CA ASN A 307 18.91 5.42 8.23
C ASN A 307 19.81 6.66 8.35
N ILE A 308 19.33 7.82 7.90
CA ILE A 308 20.07 9.09 8.04
C ILE A 308 20.21 9.49 9.50
N LEU A 309 19.20 9.27 10.35
CA LEU A 309 19.33 9.55 11.79
C LEU A 309 20.40 8.68 12.46
N ILE A 310 20.52 7.41 12.08
CA ILE A 310 21.53 6.48 12.61
C ILE A 310 22.92 6.84 12.06
N HIS A 311 23.04 7.03 10.74
CA HIS A 311 24.27 7.35 10.02
C HIS A 311 24.17 8.71 9.31
N PRO A 312 24.27 9.85 10.03
CA PRO A 312 23.96 11.17 9.49
C PRO A 312 25.05 11.80 8.63
N LEU A 313 26.17 11.10 8.42
CA LEU A 313 27.32 11.58 7.65
C LEU A 313 27.70 10.59 6.56
N GLY A 314 28.27 11.09 5.47
CA GLY A 314 28.79 10.30 4.36
C GLY A 314 27.91 10.35 3.12
N SER A 315 28.44 9.84 2.01
CA SER A 315 27.80 9.95 0.69
C SER A 315 26.44 9.25 0.60
N SER A 316 26.23 8.17 1.35
CA SER A 316 24.91 7.50 1.38
C SER A 316 23.85 8.40 2.00
N ALA A 317 24.15 9.05 3.12
CA ALA A 317 23.22 9.96 3.79
C ALA A 317 22.91 11.18 2.92
N ASP A 318 23.92 11.75 2.27
CA ASP A 318 23.74 12.86 1.33
C ASP A 318 22.88 12.47 0.12
N ASN A 319 23.06 11.27 -0.43
CA ASN A 319 22.24 10.74 -1.52
C ASN A 319 20.78 10.51 -1.07
N ASP A 320 20.57 9.93 0.10
CA ASP A 320 19.23 9.66 0.64
C ASP A 320 18.49 10.97 0.97
N LEU A 321 19.20 11.98 1.49
CA LEU A 321 18.68 13.34 1.66
C LEU A 321 18.23 13.96 0.34
N HIS A 322 19.02 13.80 -0.72
CA HIS A 322 18.66 14.28 -2.05
C HIS A 322 17.41 13.56 -2.60
N ILE A 323 17.30 12.24 -2.39
CA ILE A 323 16.12 11.46 -2.76
C ILE A 323 14.88 11.95 -2.00
N LEU A 324 14.96 12.14 -0.68
CA LEU A 324 13.85 12.69 0.12
C LEU A 324 13.44 14.08 -0.37
N SER A 325 14.41 14.95 -0.63
CA SER A 325 14.18 16.32 -1.13
C SER A 325 13.52 16.35 -2.52
N SER A 326 13.62 15.25 -3.29
CA SER A 326 12.95 15.15 -4.60
C SER A 326 11.42 15.18 -4.49
N ILE A 327 10.85 14.94 -3.30
CA ILE A 327 9.40 14.98 -3.08
C ILE A 327 8.79 16.30 -3.55
N SER A 328 9.43 17.44 -3.30
CA SER A 328 8.90 18.74 -3.73
C SER A 328 8.90 18.90 -5.24
N LYS A 329 9.80 18.22 -5.96
CA LYS A 329 9.76 18.17 -7.43
C LYS A 329 8.60 17.28 -7.89
N ILE A 330 8.45 16.10 -7.26
CA ILE A 330 7.40 15.12 -7.58
C ILE A 330 6.01 15.73 -7.38
N THR A 331 5.74 16.35 -6.23
CA THR A 331 4.43 16.95 -5.92
C THR A 331 4.11 18.15 -6.81
N ARG A 332 5.11 18.98 -7.16
CA ARG A 332 4.92 20.10 -8.10
C ARG A 332 4.63 19.68 -9.54
N LYS A 333 5.00 18.46 -9.94
CA LYS A 333 4.67 17.92 -11.27
C LYS A 333 3.20 17.49 -11.38
N VAL A 334 2.51 17.26 -10.26
CA VAL A 334 1.09 16.91 -10.28
C VAL A 334 0.28 18.14 -10.69
N PRO A 335 -0.50 18.09 -11.79
CA PRO A 335 -1.25 19.25 -12.24
C PRO A 335 -2.30 19.67 -11.21
N SER A 336 -2.14 20.84 -10.59
CA SER A 336 -3.05 21.37 -9.57
C SER A 336 -4.32 22.01 -10.15
N ASP A 337 -4.27 22.48 -11.39
CA ASP A 337 -5.33 23.32 -11.99
C ASP A 337 -6.69 22.63 -12.13
N ARG A 338 -6.70 21.30 -12.04
CA ARG A 338 -7.88 20.45 -12.19
C ARG A 338 -8.26 19.70 -10.92
N LEU A 339 -7.50 19.89 -9.84
CA LEU A 339 -7.72 19.20 -8.58
C LEU A 339 -8.64 20.01 -7.66
N PRO A 340 -9.55 19.35 -6.93
CA PRO A 340 -10.22 19.91 -5.77
C PRO A 340 -9.23 20.54 -4.78
N MET A 341 -9.63 21.62 -4.09
CA MET A 341 -8.78 22.27 -3.09
C MET A 341 -8.31 21.29 -2.00
N GLU A 342 -9.18 20.38 -1.56
CA GLU A 342 -8.85 19.38 -0.55
C GLU A 342 -7.76 18.40 -1.02
N GLU A 343 -7.71 18.09 -2.32
CA GLU A 343 -6.68 17.23 -2.91
C GLU A 343 -5.35 17.98 -3.04
N ILE A 344 -5.40 19.28 -3.36
CA ILE A 344 -4.22 20.17 -3.39
C ILE A 344 -3.61 20.31 -1.99
N GLU A 345 -4.45 20.55 -0.97
CA GLU A 345 -4.03 20.61 0.43
C GLU A 345 -3.38 19.29 0.86
N HIS A 346 -4.02 18.15 0.53
CA HIS A 346 -3.48 16.85 0.90
C HIS A 346 -2.09 16.57 0.31
N ILE A 347 -1.85 16.88 -0.97
CA ILE A 347 -0.52 16.66 -1.55
C ILE A 347 0.53 17.63 -1.01
N GLN A 348 0.12 18.84 -0.60
CA GLN A 348 0.99 19.80 0.10
C GLN A 348 1.39 19.26 1.48
N GLU A 349 0.44 18.75 2.27
CA GLU A 349 0.72 18.13 3.58
C GLU A 349 1.73 16.98 3.46
N ILE A 350 1.61 16.13 2.42
CA ILE A 350 2.57 15.06 2.14
C ILE A 350 3.97 15.63 1.84
N SER A 351 4.05 16.68 1.02
CA SER A 351 5.32 17.34 0.73
C SER A 351 5.94 17.96 1.98
N GLU A 352 5.14 18.64 2.80
CA GLU A 352 5.58 19.28 4.05
C GLU A 352 6.07 18.25 5.06
N PHE A 353 5.34 17.15 5.23
CA PHE A 353 5.74 16.03 6.08
C PHE A 353 7.13 15.50 5.70
N VAL A 354 7.35 15.17 4.42
CA VAL A 354 8.65 14.63 3.98
C VAL A 354 9.76 15.69 4.07
N MET A 355 9.45 16.97 3.79
CA MET A 355 10.43 18.06 3.95
C MET A 355 10.80 18.31 5.41
N GLU A 356 9.90 18.07 6.35
CA GLU A 356 10.23 18.10 7.77
C GLU A 356 11.21 16.99 8.16
N LEU A 357 11.08 15.78 7.58
CA LEU A 357 12.08 14.71 7.75
C LEU A 357 13.46 15.13 7.23
N VAL A 358 13.52 15.83 6.09
CA VAL A 358 14.76 16.41 5.55
C VAL A 358 15.38 17.43 6.53
N ARG A 359 14.56 18.32 7.09
CA ARG A 359 15.00 19.32 8.06
C ARG A 359 15.58 18.68 9.34
N LEU A 360 14.91 17.66 9.86
CA LEU A 360 15.36 16.90 11.02
C LEU A 360 16.65 16.14 10.72
N SER A 361 16.78 15.56 9.52
CA SER A 361 18.00 14.88 9.06
C SER A 361 19.20 15.82 9.00
N HIS A 362 19.03 17.04 8.47
CA HIS A 362 20.08 18.06 8.50
C HIS A 362 20.48 18.46 9.93
N SER A 363 19.50 18.54 10.84
CA SER A 363 19.75 18.84 12.25
C SER A 363 20.59 17.74 12.91
N ALA A 364 20.30 16.48 12.63
CA ALA A 364 21.09 15.34 13.11
C ALA A 364 22.55 15.41 12.59
N ALA A 365 22.75 15.62 11.29
CA ALA A 365 24.08 15.78 10.69
C ALA A 365 24.87 16.95 11.29
N TRP A 366 24.19 18.06 11.56
CA TRP A 366 24.80 19.24 12.17
C TRP A 366 25.25 18.99 13.62
N LYS A 367 24.43 18.32 14.43
CA LYS A 367 24.80 17.93 15.81
C LYS A 367 26.04 17.04 15.86
N VAL A 368 26.14 16.05 14.96
CA VAL A 368 27.34 15.18 14.89
C VAL A 368 28.58 15.98 14.53
N LYS A 369 28.49 16.91 13.58
CA LYS A 369 29.62 17.78 13.19
C LYS A 369 30.10 18.69 14.32
N ARG A 370 29.23 19.02 15.29
CA ARG A 370 29.56 19.84 16.47
C ARG A 370 30.02 19.04 17.68
N GLY A 371 29.98 17.71 17.62
CA GLY A 371 30.27 16.84 18.76
C GLY A 371 29.18 16.86 19.84
N GLU A 372 27.96 17.30 19.51
CA GLU A 372 26.84 17.45 20.46
C GLU A 372 25.93 16.20 20.53
N ARG A 373 26.30 15.10 19.87
CA ARG A 373 25.46 13.88 19.77
C ARG A 373 25.41 13.08 21.08
N GLU A 374 26.48 13.07 21.86
CA GLU A 374 26.59 12.24 23.07
C GLU A 374 25.66 12.72 24.20
N HIS A 375 25.38 14.03 24.31
CA HIS A 375 24.49 14.58 25.34
C HIS A 375 23.01 14.21 25.21
N ASP A 376 22.55 13.82 24.02
CA ASP A 376 21.14 13.47 23.80
C ASP A 376 20.84 11.99 24.08
N LEU A 377 21.83 11.10 23.97
CA LEU A 377 21.67 9.67 24.33
C LEU A 377 21.54 9.50 25.85
N ASP A 378 22.27 10.30 26.63
CA ASP A 378 22.19 10.30 28.10
C ASP A 378 20.79 10.69 28.64
N ILE A 379 19.98 11.43 27.86
CA ILE A 379 18.63 11.85 28.24
C ILE A 379 17.59 10.75 27.99
N ILE A 380 17.87 9.80 27.09
CA ILE A 380 16.97 8.67 26.80
C ILE A 380 17.15 7.54 27.81
N HIS A 381 18.30 7.46 28.48
CA HIS A 381 18.63 6.45 29.49
C HIS A 381 18.32 6.87 30.96
N THR A 382 17.64 8.00 31.17
CA THR A 382 17.08 8.42 32.49
C THR A 382 15.57 8.50 32.42
#